data_AF-A0A944WS81-F1
#
_entry.id   AF-A0A944WS81-F1
#
_cell.length_a   1.000
_cell.length_b   1.000
_cell.length_c   1.000
_cell.angle_alpha   90.00
_cell.angle_beta   90.00
_cell.angle_gamma   90.00
#
_symmetry.space_group_name_H-M   'P 1'
#
loop_
_entity.id
_entity.type
_entity.pdbx_description
1 polymer ?
#
loop_
_entity_poly.entity_id
_entity_poly.type
_entity_poly.pdbx_seq_one_letter_code
_entity_poly.pdbx_strand_id
1 'polypeptide(L)' 'YTRPQEWEGLGVPEALLSGNHGRIAGWRLEQSELLTKERRPDLWDQYMAATSRKPKPNKDD' A
#
# COMPACT_ATOMS: atom_id res chain seq x y z
N TYR A 1 13.28 3.50 -0.50
CA TYR A 1 13.87 3.63 -1.85
C TYR A 1 14.36 5.05 -2.04
N THR A 2 15.58 5.20 -2.54
CA THR A 2 16.22 6.48 -2.91
C THR A 2 17.16 6.19 -4.09
N ARG A 3 17.80 7.22 -4.67
CA ARG A 3 18.79 7.03 -5.73
C ARG A 3 20.03 6.29 -5.20
N PRO A 4 20.72 5.45 -6.00
CA PRO A 4 20.43 5.06 -7.41
C PRO A 4 19.24 4.10 -7.57
N GLN A 5 18.74 3.95 -8.79
CA GLN A 5 17.57 3.08 -9.09
C GLN A 5 17.84 1.59 -8.82
N GLU A 6 19.10 1.17 -8.90
CA GLU A 6 19.53 -0.18 -8.56
C GLU A 6 20.71 -0.06 -7.60
N TRP A 7 20.64 -0.83 -6.51
CA TRP A 7 21.70 -0.89 -5.51
C TRP A 7 21.86 -2.35 -5.04
N GLU A 8 23.08 -2.89 -5.13
CA GLU A 8 23.38 -4.28 -4.77
C GLU A 8 22.47 -5.34 -5.43
N GLY A 9 22.04 -5.09 -6.68
CA GLY A 9 21.11 -5.98 -7.42
C GLY A 9 19.65 -5.87 -6.99
N LEU A 10 19.32 -4.95 -6.08
CA LEU A 10 17.97 -4.62 -5.68
C LEU A 10 17.49 -3.36 -6.42
N GLY A 11 16.51 -3.55 -7.30
CA GLY A 11 15.87 -2.48 -8.06
C GLY A 11 14.74 -1.79 -7.29
N VAL A 12 14.54 -0.50 -7.56
CA VAL A 12 13.34 0.22 -7.13
C VAL A 12 12.11 -0.35 -7.85
N PRO A 13 11.00 -0.64 -7.15
CA PRO A 13 9.76 -1.13 -7.75
C PRO A 13 9.26 -0.23 -8.89
N GLU A 14 8.86 -0.82 -10.03
CA GLU A 14 8.38 -0.07 -11.20
C GLU A 14 7.22 0.88 -10.87
N ALA A 15 6.34 0.50 -9.94
CA ALA A 15 5.23 1.34 -9.51
C ALA A 15 5.71 2.72 -9.02
N LEU A 16 6.87 2.76 -8.35
CA LEU A 16 7.50 3.99 -7.84
C LEU A 16 8.24 4.79 -8.93
N LEU A 17 8.55 4.17 -10.07
CA LEU A 17 9.21 4.80 -11.21
C LEU A 17 8.22 5.38 -12.24
N SER A 18 6.95 4.98 -12.17
CA SER A 18 5.93 5.31 -13.18
C SER A 18 5.50 6.79 -13.25
N GLY A 19 5.81 7.61 -12.25
CA GLY A 19 5.30 8.99 -12.12
C GLY A 19 3.78 9.10 -11.90
N ASN A 20 3.06 7.97 -11.88
CA ASN A 20 1.63 7.92 -11.67
C ASN A 20 1.33 7.87 -10.17
N HIS A 21 0.88 9.01 -9.62
CA HIS A 21 0.57 9.16 -8.20
C HIS A 21 -0.51 8.19 -7.70
N GLY A 22 -1.51 7.87 -8.52
CA GLY A 22 -2.55 6.88 -8.18
C GLY A 22 -1.97 5.46 -8.07
N ARG A 23 -1.12 5.06 -9.02
CA ARG A 23 -0.42 3.77 -8.99
C ARG A 23 0.52 3.67 -7.79
N ILE A 24 1.23 4.76 -7.47
CA ILE A 24 2.11 4.84 -6.30
C ILE A 24 1.31 4.70 -5.01
N ALA A 25 0.18 5.39 -4.89
CA ALA A 25 -0.67 5.33 -3.71
C ALA A 25 -1.23 3.91 -3.50
N GLY A 26 -1.74 3.27 -4.57
CA GLY A 26 -2.22 1.89 -4.52
C GLY A 26 -1.13 0.90 -4.10
N TRP A 27 0.06 1.01 -4.71
CA TRP A 27 1.20 0.16 -4.34
C TRP A 27 1.63 0.36 -2.88
N ARG A 28 1.71 1.61 -2.40
CA ARG A 28 2.06 1.89 -1.00
C ARG A 28 1.04 1.32 -0.02
N LEU A 29 -0.25 1.41 -0.34
CA LEU A 29 -1.31 0.83 0.47
C LEU A 29 -1.15 -0.69 0.54
N GLU A 30 -1.02 -1.37 -0.60
CA GLU A 30 -0.83 -2.81 -0.67
C GLU A 30 0.39 -3.26 0.15
N GLN A 31 1.54 -2.60 -0.01
CA GLN A 31 2.74 -2.94 0.76
C GLN A 31 2.55 -2.72 2.28
N SER A 32 1.85 -1.65 2.67
CA SER A 32 1.54 -1.39 4.08
C SER A 32 0.64 -2.47 4.66
N GLU A 33 -0.38 -2.90 3.91
CA GLU A 33 -1.30 -3.96 4.31
C GLU A 33 -0.57 -5.31 4.47
N LEU A 34 0.24 -5.69 3.49
CA LEU A 34 1.05 -6.92 3.53
C LEU A 34 1.98 -6.94 4.76
N LEU A 35 2.75 -5.87 4.98
CA LEU A 35 3.67 -5.76 6.12
C LEU A 35 2.94 -5.79 7.46
N THR A 36 1.79 -5.12 7.56
CA THR A 36 1.00 -5.09 8.80
C THR A 36 0.42 -6.47 9.08
N LYS A 37 -0.13 -7.14 8.07
CA LYS A 37 -0.67 -8.49 8.20
C LYS A 37 0.38 -9.50 8.66
N GLU A 38 1.60 -9.42 8.13
CA GLU A 38 2.69 -10.33 8.48
C GLU A 38 3.27 -10.04 9.87
N ARG A 39 3.55 -8.78 10.19
CA ARG A 39 4.34 -8.41 11.38
C ARG A 39 3.50 -8.03 12.59
N ARG A 40 2.26 -7.58 12.37
CA ARG A 40 1.36 -7.00 13.38
C ARG A 40 -0.08 -7.48 13.17
N PRO A 41 -0.35 -8.80 13.35
CA PRO A 41 -1.70 -9.34 13.17
C PRO A 41 -2.72 -8.65 14.08
N ASP A 42 -2.31 -8.18 15.26
CA ASP A 42 -3.15 -7.40 16.19
C ASP A 42 -3.66 -6.07 15.58
N LEU A 43 -2.80 -5.36 14.84
CA LEU A 43 -3.18 -4.13 14.14
C LEU A 43 -3.96 -4.45 12.87
N TRP A 44 -3.65 -5.57 12.22
CA TRP A 44 -4.36 -6.02 11.02
C TRP A 44 -5.83 -6.33 11.33
N ASP A 45 -6.11 -7.03 12.43
CA ASP A 45 -7.48 -7.36 12.84
C ASP A 45 -8.29 -6.10 13.14
N GLN A 46 -7.68 -5.11 13.83
CA GLN A 46 -8.32 -3.81 14.06
C GLN A 46 -8.58 -3.05 12.76
N TYR A 47 -7.63 -3.08 11.83
CA TYR A 47 -7.77 -2.46 10.51
C TYR A 47 -8.89 -3.11 9.70
N MET A 48 -8.98 -4.45 9.69
CA MET A 48 -10.07 -5.18 9.04
C MET A 48 -11.44 -4.89 9.67
N ALA A 49 -11.52 -4.83 11.00
CA ALA A 49 -12.74 -4.46 11.71
C ALA A 49 -13.16 -3.01 11.44
N ALA A 50 -12.20 -2.08 11.30
CA ALA A 50 -12.49 -0.69 10.96
C ALA A 50 -12.94 -0.53 9.49
N THR A 51 -12.34 -1.28 8.58
CA THR A 51 -12.65 -1.25 7.14
C THR A 51 -14.02 -1.86 6.84
N SER A 52 -14.37 -2.98 7.49
CA SER A 52 -15.69 -3.60 7.36
C SER A 52 -16.84 -2.71 7.88
N ARG A 53 -16.52 -1.78 8.78
CA ARG A 53 -17.48 -0.82 9.35
C ARG A 53 -17.71 0.42 8.47
N LYS A 54 -16.86 0.72 7.48
CA LYS A 54 -17.07 1.91 6.63
C LYS A 54 -18.22 1.67 5.63
N PRO A 55 -19.27 2.51 5.62
CA PRO A 55 -20.32 2.42 4.61
C PRO A 55 -19.74 2.70 3.21
N LYS A 56 -20.22 2.00 2.19
CA LYS A 56 -19.81 2.22 0.79
C LYS A 56 -20.15 3.66 0.38
N PRO A 57 -19.25 4.40 -0.30
CA PRO A 57 -19.62 5.68 -0.87
C PRO A 57 -20.72 5.46 -1.91
N ASN A 58 -21.84 6.19 -1.76
CA ASN A 58 -22.94 6.15 -2.72
C ASN A 58 -22.43 6.72 -4.05
N LYS A 59 -22.76 6.06 -5.18
CA LYS A 59 -22.20 6.38 -6.51
C LYS A 59 -23.06 7.39 -7.28
N ASP A 60 -23.82 8.21 -6.58
CA ASP A 60 -24.77 9.16 -7.15
C ASP A 60 -24.45 10.58 -6.62
N ASP A 61 -23.50 11.26 -7.26
CA ASP A 61 -23.28 12.72 -7.29
C ASP A 61 -22.34 13.08 -8.46
#